data_AF-V5KVC7-F1
#
_entry.id   AF-V5KVC7-F1
#
_cell.length_a   1.000
_cell.length_b   1.000
_cell.length_c   1.000
_cell.angle_alpha   90.00
_cell.angle_beta   90.00
_cell.angle_gamma   90.00
#
_symmetry.space_group_name_H-M   'P 1'
#
loop_
_entity.id
_entity.type
_entity.pdbx_description
1 polymer ?
#
loop_
_entity_poly.entity_id
_entity_poly.type
_entity_poly.pdbx_seq_one_letter_code
_entity_poly.pdbx_strand_id
1 'polypeptide(L)'
;SVSACPDYYPNFDYLHVGELGDATDQLIAKLTHDVTRPKRQVVFTTEDRLDMTLFPIPAYELAECGKYLLGSIQYSSGCPYQCEFCDIPGLYGRNPRLKTPEQIITELDRMIECGIRGSVYFVDDNFIGNRKAALDLLPHLVEWQKRTGFQLQLACEATLNI
;
A
#
# COMPACT_ATOMS: atom_id res chain seq x y z
N SER A 1 -1.02 -9.65 10.71
CA SER A 1 0.30 -9.12 10.31
C SER A 1 1.18 -8.89 11.53
N VAL A 2 2.47 -8.57 11.39
CA VAL A 2 3.32 -8.13 12.53
C VAL A 2 2.68 -6.94 13.25
N SER A 3 2.06 -6.02 12.50
CA SER A 3 1.36 -4.86 13.06
C SER A 3 0.15 -5.21 13.94
N ALA A 4 -0.54 -6.31 13.64
CA ALA A 4 -1.71 -6.75 14.40
C ALA A 4 -1.36 -7.58 15.64
N CYS A 5 -0.32 -8.41 15.56
CA CYS A 5 0.08 -9.35 16.62
C CYS A 5 1.61 -9.45 16.71
N PRO A 6 2.32 -8.38 17.17
CA PRO A 6 3.78 -8.39 17.21
C PRO A 6 4.34 -9.48 18.13
N ASP A 7 3.63 -9.81 19.20
CA ASP A 7 4.01 -10.85 20.16
C ASP A 7 4.11 -12.26 19.56
N TYR A 8 3.53 -12.48 18.37
CA TYR A 8 3.62 -13.76 17.66
C TYR A 8 4.98 -13.95 16.94
N TYR A 9 5.86 -12.94 16.99
CA TYR A 9 7.16 -12.93 16.32
C TYR A 9 8.33 -12.80 17.32
N PRO A 10 8.41 -13.62 18.38
CA PRO A 10 9.40 -13.44 19.45
C PRO A 10 10.85 -13.74 19.02
N ASN A 11 11.03 -14.47 17.92
CA ASN A 11 12.34 -14.93 17.45
C ASN A 11 13.03 -13.95 16.48
N PHE A 12 12.38 -12.83 16.16
CA PHE A 12 12.94 -11.81 15.28
C PHE A 12 13.71 -10.77 16.08
N ASP A 13 14.84 -10.31 15.56
CA ASP A 13 15.67 -9.32 16.24
C ASP A 13 15.08 -7.91 16.17
N TYR A 14 14.40 -7.60 15.06
CA TYR A 14 13.77 -6.32 14.79
C TYR A 14 12.34 -6.54 14.32
N LEU A 15 11.39 -5.79 14.89
CA LEU A 15 10.03 -5.70 14.40
C LEU A 15 9.74 -4.25 13.96
N HIS A 16 9.12 -4.12 12.80
CA HIS A 16 8.50 -2.89 12.34
C HIS A 16 6.98 -3.06 12.42
N VAL A 17 6.32 -2.17 13.15
CA VAL A 17 4.89 -2.23 13.49
C VAL A 17 4.24 -0.96 12.96
N GLY A 18 3.25 -1.13 12.10
CA GLY A 18 2.52 -0.02 11.47
C GLY A 18 2.84 0.14 9.99
N GLU A 19 2.39 1.25 9.42
CA GLU A 19 2.63 1.59 8.01
C GLU A 19 3.95 2.34 7.82
N LEU A 20 4.30 2.65 6.57
CA LEU A 20 5.42 3.53 6.23
C LEU A 20 5.28 4.88 6.96
N GLY A 21 6.38 5.35 7.55
CA GLY A 21 6.42 6.49 8.47
C GLY A 21 7.72 6.54 9.26
N ASP A 22 7.73 7.31 10.33
CA ASP A 22 8.89 7.59 11.18
C ASP A 22 9.64 6.33 11.67
N ALA A 23 8.92 5.28 12.07
CA ALA A 23 9.52 4.01 12.48
C ALA A 23 10.32 3.32 11.36
N THR A 24 9.95 3.56 10.10
CA THR A 24 10.69 3.04 8.94
C THR A 24 12.04 3.72 8.82
N ASP A 25 12.06 5.06 8.97
CA ASP A 25 13.30 5.84 8.95
C ASP A 25 14.20 5.47 10.12
N GLN A 26 13.63 5.28 11.32
CA GLN A 26 14.37 4.83 12.49
C GLN A 26 15.01 3.43 12.28
N LEU A 27 14.27 2.49 11.69
CA LEU A 27 14.79 1.16 11.37
C LEU A 27 15.94 1.25 10.37
N ILE A 28 15.77 1.99 9.27
CA ILE A 28 16.80 2.18 8.24
C ILE A 28 18.05 2.84 8.83
N ALA A 29 17.87 3.89 9.65
CA ALA A 29 18.98 4.56 10.32
C ALA A 29 19.73 3.62 11.27
N LYS A 30 19.00 2.78 12.03
CA LYS A 30 19.60 1.78 12.91
C LYS A 30 20.45 0.77 12.13
N LEU A 31 19.91 0.20 11.06
CA LEU A 31 20.59 -0.81 10.25
C LEU A 31 21.76 -0.24 9.45
N THR A 32 21.67 1.02 9.01
CA THR A 32 22.78 1.70 8.32
C THR A 32 23.96 1.95 9.26
N HIS A 33 23.69 2.21 10.54
CA HIS A 33 24.74 2.43 11.53
C HIS A 33 25.36 1.13 12.02
N ASP A 34 24.55 0.10 12.29
CA ASP A 34 25.01 -1.15 12.90
C ASP A 34 24.02 -2.29 12.63
N VAL A 35 24.52 -3.34 11.96
CA VAL A 35 23.79 -4.58 11.63
C VAL A 35 24.06 -5.73 12.62
N THR A 36 24.81 -5.49 13.69
CA THR A 36 25.05 -6.52 14.70
C THR A 36 23.76 -6.91 15.40
N ARG A 37 23.62 -8.20 15.69
CA ARG A 37 22.43 -8.74 16.33
C ARG A 37 22.25 -8.11 17.73
N PRO A 38 21.08 -7.50 18.03
CA PRO A 38 20.84 -6.89 19.32
C PRO A 38 20.68 -7.96 20.40
N LYS A 39 21.01 -7.62 21.66
CA LYS A 39 20.86 -8.54 22.80
C LYS A 39 19.40 -8.84 23.17
N ARG A 40 18.47 -7.99 22.72
CA ARG A 40 17.03 -8.10 22.92
C ARG A 40 16.33 -7.64 21.66
N GLN A 41 15.12 -8.15 21.42
CA GLN A 41 14.28 -7.69 20.33
C GLN A 41 14.06 -6.18 20.42
N VAL A 42 14.14 -5.50 19.28
CA VAL A 42 13.87 -4.07 19.13
C VAL A 42 12.60 -3.93 18.31
N VAL A 43 11.64 -3.16 18.83
CA VAL A 43 10.37 -2.90 18.16
C VAL A 43 10.32 -1.42 17.81
N PHE A 44 10.13 -1.13 16.52
CA PHE A 44 9.85 0.21 16.01
C PHE A 44 8.37 0.28 15.66
N THR A 45 7.64 1.19 16.27
CA THR A 45 6.20 1.38 16.04
C THR A 45 5.98 2.73 15.39
N THR A 46 5.31 2.75 14.24
CA THR A 46 5.00 3.99 13.52
C THR A 46 4.03 4.84 14.33
N GLU A 47 4.45 6.03 14.73
CA GLU A 47 3.61 7.04 15.36
C GLU A 47 3.15 8.06 14.32
N ASP A 48 4.09 8.53 13.50
CA ASP A 48 3.86 9.49 12.42
C ASP A 48 3.97 8.79 11.07
N ARG A 49 2.81 8.54 10.46
CA ARG A 49 2.74 7.89 9.16
C ARG A 49 3.13 8.85 8.05
N LEU A 50 3.90 8.35 7.09
CA LEU A 50 4.26 9.12 5.90
C LEU A 50 2.99 9.45 5.12
N ASP A 51 2.89 10.69 4.65
CA ASP A 51 1.82 11.10 3.74
C ASP A 51 1.87 10.27 2.45
N MET A 52 0.75 9.73 2.00
CA MET A 52 0.71 8.85 0.82
C MET A 52 1.12 9.59 -0.47
N THR A 53 0.99 10.92 -0.51
CA THR A 53 1.50 11.75 -1.61
C THR A 53 3.03 11.76 -1.71
N LEU A 54 3.72 11.35 -0.64
CA LEU A 54 5.17 11.21 -0.57
C LEU A 54 5.66 9.77 -0.76
N PHE A 55 4.75 8.82 -0.97
CA PHE A 55 5.17 7.43 -1.21
C PHE A 55 5.95 7.35 -2.51
N PRO A 56 7.11 6.69 -2.51
CA PRO A 56 7.86 6.45 -3.74
C PRO A 56 7.09 5.47 -4.63
N ILE A 57 7.33 5.56 -5.94
CA ILE A 57 6.91 4.50 -6.87
C ILE A 57 7.61 3.21 -6.41
N PRO A 58 6.87 2.10 -6.22
CA PRO A 58 7.50 0.82 -5.90
C PRO A 58 8.56 0.47 -6.94
N ALA A 59 9.68 -0.11 -6.50
CA ALA A 59 10.79 -0.49 -7.36
C ALA A 59 10.44 -1.75 -8.20
N TYR A 60 9.44 -1.64 -9.07
CA TYR A 60 8.90 -2.74 -9.88
C TYR A 60 9.99 -3.41 -10.73
N GLU A 61 11.03 -2.69 -11.14
CA GLU A 61 12.18 -3.25 -11.86
C GLU A 61 13.01 -4.25 -11.07
N LEU A 62 12.94 -4.22 -9.74
CA LEU A 62 13.61 -5.20 -8.89
C LEU A 62 12.79 -6.49 -8.75
N ALA A 63 11.53 -6.49 -9.20
CA ALA A 63 10.66 -7.65 -9.20
C ALA A 63 10.64 -8.33 -10.58
N GLU A 64 10.53 -9.65 -10.60
CA GLU A 64 10.28 -10.40 -11.84
C GLU A 64 8.79 -10.32 -12.22
N CYS A 65 8.28 -9.11 -12.49
CA CYS A 65 6.85 -8.81 -12.66
C CYS A 65 6.10 -9.75 -13.61
N GLY A 66 6.73 -10.19 -14.71
CA GLY A 66 6.12 -11.13 -15.66
C GLY A 66 5.83 -12.54 -15.10
N LYS A 67 6.34 -12.89 -13.91
CA LYS A 67 6.04 -14.15 -13.21
C LYS A 67 4.82 -14.07 -12.30
N TYR A 68 4.26 -12.88 -12.08
CA TYR A 68 3.13 -12.69 -11.18
C TYR A 68 1.82 -12.71 -11.96
N LEU A 69 0.80 -13.37 -11.40
CA LEU A 69 -0.54 -13.44 -11.97
C LEU A 69 -1.24 -12.07 -12.04
N LEU A 70 -0.95 -11.21 -11.06
CA LEU A 70 -1.69 -9.98 -10.81
C LEU A 70 -0.72 -8.91 -10.32
N GLY A 71 -0.80 -7.71 -10.88
CA GLY A 71 -0.15 -6.54 -10.31
C GLY A 71 -0.95 -6.00 -9.13
N SER A 72 -0.26 -5.48 -8.12
CA SER A 72 -0.89 -4.85 -6.96
C SER A 72 -0.57 -3.37 -6.94
N ILE A 73 -1.60 -2.54 -6.76
CA ILE A 73 -1.46 -1.09 -6.62
C ILE A 73 -2.25 -0.63 -5.41
N GLN A 74 -1.74 0.33 -4.66
CA GLN A 74 -2.45 0.92 -3.52
C GLN A 74 -2.77 2.38 -3.84
N TYR A 75 -4.05 2.74 -3.79
CA TYR A 75 -4.51 4.12 -3.92
C TYR A 75 -4.80 4.76 -2.58
N SER A 76 -5.43 4.01 -1.68
CA SER A 76 -5.81 4.50 -0.36
C SER A 76 -5.40 3.54 0.76
N SER A 77 -5.29 4.10 1.97
CA SER A 77 -5.04 3.34 3.18
C SER A 77 -5.93 3.83 4.32
N GLY A 78 -6.54 2.87 5.03
CA GLY A 78 -7.55 3.13 6.06
C GLY A 78 -8.98 3.11 5.51
N CYS A 79 -9.95 2.89 6.39
CA CYS A 79 -11.35 2.74 6.02
C CYS A 79 -12.27 3.40 7.08
N PRO A 80 -13.29 4.19 6.68
CA PRO A 80 -14.15 4.89 7.65
C PRO A 80 -15.15 3.97 8.35
N TYR A 81 -15.40 2.78 7.81
CA TYR A 81 -16.40 1.86 8.33
C TYR A 81 -16.04 1.29 9.72
N GLN A 82 -17.07 0.77 10.39
CA GLN A 82 -17.02 0.18 11.73
C GLN A 82 -17.49 -1.27 11.71
N CYS A 83 -17.03 -2.03 10.73
CA CYS A 83 -17.31 -3.45 10.67
C CYS A 83 -16.69 -4.14 11.89
N GLU A 84 -17.51 -4.82 12.70
CA GLU A 84 -17.08 -5.46 13.95
C GLU A 84 -16.01 -6.54 13.77
N PHE A 85 -15.93 -7.10 12.56
CA PHE A 85 -14.97 -8.14 12.18
C PHE A 85 -13.63 -7.58 11.65
N CYS A 86 -13.52 -6.27 11.47
CA CYS A 86 -12.45 -5.65 10.68
C CYS A 86 -11.42 -4.93 11.58
N ASP A 87 -10.15 -5.23 11.38
CA ASP A 87 -9.01 -4.62 12.09
C ASP A 87 -8.43 -3.38 11.39
N ILE A 88 -8.81 -3.14 10.14
CA ILE A 88 -8.33 -2.03 9.30
C ILE A 88 -8.43 -0.66 9.98
N PRO A 89 -9.56 -0.24 10.59
CA PRO A 89 -9.61 1.07 11.23
C PRO A 89 -8.66 1.20 12.43
N GLY A 90 -8.33 0.08 13.09
CA GLY A 90 -7.35 0.03 14.18
C GLY A 90 -5.91 0.05 13.68
N LEU A 91 -5.61 -0.65 12.58
CA LEU A 91 -4.27 -0.73 12.00
C LEU A 91 -3.92 0.49 11.15
N TYR A 92 -4.81 0.86 10.25
CA TYR A 92 -4.61 1.84 9.18
C TYR A 92 -5.48 3.09 9.34
N GLY A 93 -6.21 3.20 10.44
CA GLY A 93 -6.95 4.41 10.79
C GLY A 93 -8.29 4.55 10.05
N ARG A 94 -9.10 5.47 10.58
CA ARG A 94 -10.49 5.67 10.14
C ARG A 94 -10.64 6.67 8.99
N ASN A 95 -9.63 7.51 8.77
CA ASN A 95 -9.65 8.54 7.75
C ASN A 95 -8.79 8.05 6.59
N PRO A 96 -9.38 7.66 5.44
CA PRO A 96 -8.61 7.19 4.30
C PRO A 96 -7.61 8.25 3.86
N ARG A 97 -6.33 7.88 3.83
CA ARG A 97 -5.26 8.67 3.23
C ARG A 97 -5.12 8.22 1.77
N LEU A 98 -4.71 9.13 0.90
CA LEU A 98 -4.81 8.94 -0.55
C LEU A 98 -3.49 9.29 -1.23
N LYS A 99 -3.10 8.50 -2.22
CA LYS A 99 -2.20 8.95 -3.28
C LYS A 99 -2.94 9.91 -4.21
N THR A 100 -2.21 10.70 -4.99
CA THR A 100 -2.81 11.51 -6.05
C THR A 100 -3.14 10.64 -7.28
N PRO A 101 -4.10 11.05 -8.14
CA PRO A 101 -4.35 10.37 -9.40
C PRO A 101 -3.10 10.23 -10.27
N GLU A 102 -2.21 11.23 -10.28
CA GLU A 102 -0.97 11.21 -11.06
C GLU A 102 0.00 10.14 -10.57
N GLN A 103 0.10 9.91 -9.26
CA GLN A 103 0.91 8.80 -8.71
C GLN A 103 0.37 7.46 -9.20
N ILE A 104 -0.95 7.27 -9.19
CA ILE A 104 -1.59 6.03 -9.67
C ILE A 104 -1.33 5.79 -11.15
N ILE A 105 -1.48 6.83 -11.98
CA ILE A 105 -1.18 6.71 -13.41
C ILE A 105 0.29 6.38 -13.64
N THR A 106 1.20 7.03 -12.92
CA THR A 106 2.65 6.80 -13.04
C THR A 106 3.04 5.39 -12.61
N GLU A 107 2.43 4.87 -11.53
CA GLU A 107 2.65 3.49 -11.10
C GLU A 107 2.11 2.48 -12.12
N LEU A 108 0.94 2.71 -12.71
CA LEU A 108 0.38 1.84 -13.74
C LEU A 108 1.24 1.80 -15.01
N ASP A 109 1.76 2.95 -15.45
CA ASP A 109 2.71 3.02 -16.58
C ASP A 109 3.97 2.20 -16.25
N ARG A 110 4.52 2.39 -15.03
CA ARG A 110 5.71 1.65 -14.59
C ARG A 110 5.48 0.14 -14.51
N MET A 111 4.30 -0.29 -14.08
CA MET A 111 3.93 -1.70 -14.05
C MET A 111 3.89 -2.31 -15.45
N ILE A 112 3.37 -1.60 -16.46
CA ILE A 112 3.39 -2.04 -17.86
C ILE A 112 4.84 -2.17 -18.35
N GLU A 113 5.68 -1.16 -18.09
CA GLU A 113 7.09 -1.17 -18.47
C GLU A 113 7.85 -2.36 -17.87
N CYS A 114 7.60 -2.66 -16.60
CA CYS A 114 8.26 -3.77 -15.89
C CYS A 114 7.70 -5.15 -16.24
N GLY A 115 6.64 -5.23 -17.04
CA GLY A 115 6.16 -6.51 -17.57
C GLY A 115 4.92 -7.08 -16.86
N ILE A 116 4.22 -6.31 -16.02
CA ILE A 116 2.90 -6.71 -15.52
C ILE A 116 1.92 -6.78 -16.70
N ARG A 117 1.14 -7.85 -16.78
CA ARG A 117 0.15 -8.10 -17.84
C ARG A 117 -1.14 -8.62 -17.23
N GLY A 118 -2.23 -8.55 -18.01
CA GLY A 118 -3.52 -9.10 -17.60
C GLY A 118 -4.25 -8.14 -16.68
N SER A 119 -4.03 -8.24 -15.37
CA SER A 119 -4.82 -7.51 -14.39
C SER A 119 -3.97 -6.79 -13.35
N VAL A 120 -4.48 -5.66 -12.87
CA VAL A 120 -3.98 -4.94 -11.69
C VAL A 120 -5.11 -4.81 -10.69
N TYR A 121 -4.82 -5.14 -9.44
CA TYR A 121 -5.76 -5.08 -8.34
C TYR A 121 -5.39 -3.95 -7.38
N PHE A 122 -6.36 -3.06 -7.14
CA PHE A 122 -6.30 -2.07 -6.08
C PHE A 122 -6.45 -2.80 -4.75
N VAL A 123 -5.36 -2.84 -3.98
CA VAL A 123 -5.29 -3.55 -2.69
C VAL A 123 -5.93 -2.79 -1.53
N ASP A 124 -6.54 -1.65 -1.82
CA ASP A 124 -7.31 -0.86 -0.88
C ASP A 124 -8.39 -1.72 -0.22
N ASP A 125 -8.52 -1.66 1.11
CA ASP A 125 -9.54 -2.40 1.85
C ASP A 125 -10.96 -2.06 1.39
N ASN A 126 -11.15 -0.85 0.87
CA ASN A 126 -12.36 -0.45 0.16
C ASN A 126 -12.07 0.73 -0.77
N PHE A 127 -11.97 0.46 -2.08
CA PHE A 127 -11.70 1.47 -3.10
C PHE A 127 -12.74 2.61 -3.12
N ILE A 128 -13.99 2.31 -2.78
CA ILE A 128 -15.07 3.31 -2.69
C ILE A 128 -15.28 3.85 -1.26
N GLY A 129 -14.38 3.52 -0.32
CA GLY A 129 -14.42 3.99 1.06
C GLY A 129 -14.38 5.52 1.17
N ASN A 130 -13.79 6.20 0.18
CA ASN A 130 -13.94 7.63 -0.05
C ASN A 130 -14.51 7.89 -1.45
N ARG A 131 -15.84 7.96 -1.55
CA ARG A 131 -16.54 8.15 -2.83
C ARG A 131 -16.10 9.38 -3.61
N LYS A 132 -15.81 10.50 -2.93
CA LYS A 132 -15.35 11.73 -3.61
C LYS A 132 -13.99 11.49 -4.27
N ALA A 133 -13.07 10.86 -3.55
CA ALA A 133 -11.74 10.51 -4.06
C ALA A 133 -11.80 9.49 -5.20
N ALA A 134 -12.69 8.49 -5.11
CA ALA A 134 -12.88 7.54 -6.21
C ALA A 134 -13.39 8.25 -7.48
N LEU A 135 -14.39 9.14 -7.35
CA LEU A 135 -14.91 9.92 -8.48
C LEU A 135 -13.87 10.87 -9.09
N ASP A 136 -12.91 11.33 -8.29
CA ASP A 136 -11.79 12.15 -8.75
C ASP A 136 -10.76 11.33 -9.55
N LEU A 137 -10.44 10.11 -9.10
CA LEU A 137 -9.49 9.20 -9.78
C LEU A 137 -10.04 8.59 -11.07
N LEU A 138 -11.33 8.24 -11.13
CA LEU A 138 -11.92 7.48 -12.24
C LEU A 138 -11.71 8.12 -13.63
N PRO A 139 -11.89 9.45 -13.84
CA PRO A 139 -11.58 10.09 -15.12
C PRO A 139 -10.14 9.88 -15.58
N HIS A 140 -9.17 9.92 -14.66
CA HIS A 140 -7.75 9.70 -14.98
C HIS A 140 -7.52 8.26 -15.44
N LEU A 141 -8.13 7.28 -14.77
CA LEU A 141 -8.06 5.86 -15.16
C LEU A 141 -8.72 5.60 -16.51
N VAL A 142 -9.86 6.22 -16.80
CA VAL A 142 -10.55 6.09 -18.09
C VAL A 142 -9.69 6.63 -19.23
N GLU A 143 -9.11 7.81 -19.07
CA GLU A 143 -8.23 8.40 -20.09
C GLU A 143 -6.94 7.59 -20.26
N TRP A 144 -6.39 7.06 -19.16
CA TRP A 144 -5.22 6.17 -19.20
C TRP A 144 -5.50 4.83 -19.89
N GLN A 145 -6.64 4.19 -19.61
CA GLN A 145 -7.10 2.98 -20.29
C GLN A 145 -7.22 3.20 -21.80
N LYS A 146 -7.86 4.29 -22.22
CA LYS A 146 -7.98 4.65 -23.65
C LYS A 146 -6.62 4.87 -24.31
N ARG A 147 -5.71 5.62 -23.67
CA ARG A 147 -4.39 5.94 -24.25
C ARG A 147 -3.50 4.70 -24.40
N THR A 148 -3.60 3.75 -23.47
CA THR A 148 -2.79 2.51 -23.46
C THR A 148 -3.43 1.38 -24.26
N GLY A 149 -4.68 1.54 -24.72
CA GLY A 149 -5.39 0.51 -25.47
C GLY A 149 -5.91 -0.63 -24.60
N PHE A 150 -6.30 -0.34 -23.35
CA PHE A 150 -6.89 -1.29 -22.41
C PHE A 150 -6.00 -2.52 -22.13
N GLN A 151 -4.68 -2.32 -22.04
CA GLN A 151 -3.70 -3.40 -21.82
C GLN A 151 -3.86 -4.12 -20.48
N LEU A 152 -4.38 -3.43 -19.47
CA LEU A 152 -4.59 -3.96 -18.11
C LEU A 152 -6.07 -3.91 -17.76
N GLN A 153 -6.58 -4.97 -17.15
CA GLN A 153 -7.88 -4.98 -16.47
C GLN A 153 -7.69 -4.48 -15.04
N LEU A 154 -8.55 -3.57 -14.59
CA LEU A 154 -8.50 -3.04 -13.23
C LEU A 154 -9.55 -3.74 -12.38
N ALA A 155 -9.15 -4.22 -11.22
CA ALA A 155 -10.01 -4.85 -10.23
C ALA A 155 -9.80 -4.18 -8.85
N CYS A 156 -10.81 -4.22 -7.99
CA CYS A 156 -10.73 -3.64 -6.66
C CYS A 156 -11.71 -4.33 -5.71
N GLU A 157 -11.51 -4.14 -4.41
CA GLU A 157 -12.52 -4.40 -3.40
C GLU A 157 -13.43 -3.17 -3.23
N ALA A 158 -14.74 -3.41 -3.19
CA ALA A 158 -15.73 -2.37 -2.97
C ALA A 158 -16.87 -2.92 -2.12
N THR A 159 -17.10 -2.31 -0.96
CA THR A 159 -18.20 -2.72 -0.07
C THR A 159 -19.53 -2.15 -0.58
N LEU A 160 -20.49 -3.02 -0.88
CA LEU A 160 -21.87 -2.63 -1.15
C LEU A 160 -22.64 -2.54 0.16
N ASN A 161 -23.03 -1.34 0.56
CA ASN A 161 -23.98 -1.15 1.66
C ASN A 161 -25.39 -1.27 1.08
N ILE A 162 -25.99 -2.47 1.20
CA ILE A 162 -27.38 -2.74 0.84
C ILE A 162 -28.28 -2.37 2.02
#